data_AF-A0A8X8WI60-F1
#
_entry.id   AF-A0A8X8WI60-F1
#
_cell.length_a   1.000
_cell.length_b   1.000
_cell.length_c   1.000
_cell.angle_alpha   90.00
_cell.angle_beta   90.00
_cell.angle_gamma   90.00
#
_symmetry.space_group_name_H-M   'P 1'
#
loop_
_entity.id
_entity.type
_entity.pdbx_description
1 polymer ?
#
loop_
_entity_poly.entity_id
_entity_poly.type
_entity_poly.pdbx_seq_one_letter_code
_entity_poly.pdbx_strand_id
1 'polypeptide(L)'
;MHPSLLLLSLLLILPGSDASRPPFQHFRFPTTRRFASTSLEKQIEVTRPLPFDSLTPACTLPLFNHTFAHTSGLPPSDANYSAPLNCTWSNAVLRFSAAANGTQSDRIAAVWLAGAELLRTSTPQSTPDGVSWSFTKDVTRFSALLRRKNLSLSVMLENTVDEFYTGAFDVNITFLFYNVRNSPINNRRSLNSSPRKIIRNHRRRSTALNASLELDEIPADLIIPVSAAGEEGYWFKIQNGNDAVYQGIQIPNNTYRAVIEVFVSAHGDDELWYTNPPDFYIESNGLNITRGHGVYREVLVTLGGNVVGSVLPFPVIYAGGINPFFWSPIVAIGAFNLPSYEIELTPFLGILLDDKKHYFGFGVADAISFWLVDANLHLWLDDGPVKVQAGSIKYKNPNNCVERESSFAELNGKFETEGERKTEFSGWVYSSAGNLTTSVTTKLEFENEINYKSNGTIVKVEHEVTVKKQIEISIPSSGTVASYSVESEYELELKTTSIAGAGPENFLVSTDLEISYEEEKEMGDFESELENKQECSGWMFVHGDDVLSGAGATSQSYEVEDSHGCYTRKISADQGAVVADSQNFLCALGRVSGSSA
;
A
#
# COMPACT_ATOMS: atom_id res chain seq x y z
N MET A 1 28.23 24.31 -76.25
CA MET A 1 27.80 23.02 -75.67
C MET A 1 26.43 23.24 -75.06
N HIS A 2 25.53 22.31 -75.34
CA HIS A 2 24.09 22.27 -75.04
C HIS A 2 23.74 22.43 -73.54
N PRO A 3 22.45 22.65 -73.18
CA PRO A 3 21.97 23.87 -72.52
C PRO A 3 21.18 23.59 -71.22
N SER A 4 20.40 24.58 -70.78
CA SER A 4 19.08 24.44 -70.11
C SER A 4 19.05 24.30 -68.58
N LEU A 5 18.51 25.29 -67.87
CA LEU A 5 17.08 25.58 -67.50
C LEU A 5 16.87 25.18 -66.02
N LEU A 6 16.55 26.13 -65.14
CA LEU A 6 15.17 26.36 -64.64
C LEU A 6 14.53 25.09 -64.05
N LEU A 7 14.24 25.07 -62.75
CA LEU A 7 12.93 25.45 -62.19
C LEU A 7 12.70 24.77 -60.83
N LEU A 8 11.99 25.50 -59.96
CA LEU A 8 11.01 25.02 -58.99
C LEU A 8 11.48 24.33 -57.68
N SER A 9 11.23 25.08 -56.61
CA SER A 9 10.74 24.63 -55.29
C SER A 9 10.22 23.19 -55.22
N LEU A 10 10.77 22.41 -54.28
CA LEU A 10 10.02 21.36 -53.59
C LEU A 10 10.47 21.33 -52.13
N LEU A 11 9.52 21.61 -51.23
CA LEU A 11 9.53 21.10 -49.87
C LEU A 11 9.86 19.60 -49.93
N LEU A 12 10.92 19.20 -49.25
CA LEU A 12 11.06 17.84 -48.73
C LEU A 12 11.33 17.97 -47.24
N ILE A 13 10.21 18.04 -46.52
CA ILE A 13 10.07 17.53 -45.17
C ILE A 13 10.74 16.14 -45.17
N LEU A 14 11.82 15.99 -44.41
CA LEU A 14 12.32 14.67 -44.02
C LEU A 14 11.53 14.27 -42.76
N PRO A 15 10.67 13.25 -42.80
CA PRO A 15 10.22 12.59 -41.59
C PRO A 15 11.28 11.53 -41.24
N GLY A 16 11.84 11.63 -40.05
CA GLY A 16 12.84 10.70 -39.56
C GLY A 16 13.18 10.94 -38.10
N SER A 17 12.19 11.35 -37.31
CA SER A 17 12.24 11.21 -35.86
C SER A 17 11.82 9.77 -35.53
N ASP A 18 12.75 8.83 -35.65
CA ASP A 18 12.69 7.58 -34.87
C ASP A 18 12.98 7.96 -33.41
N ALA A 19 12.07 8.73 -32.81
CA ALA A 19 12.08 8.99 -31.39
C ALA A 19 11.56 7.70 -30.73
N SER A 20 12.42 6.98 -30.03
CA SER A 20 12.02 5.89 -29.15
C SER A 20 10.96 6.41 -28.19
N ARG A 21 9.75 5.84 -28.24
CA ARG A 21 8.72 6.11 -27.22
C ARG A 21 9.26 5.65 -25.87
N PRO A 22 8.97 6.39 -24.78
CA PRO A 22 9.51 6.05 -23.47
C PRO A 22 8.87 4.74 -22.96
N PRO A 23 9.64 3.90 -22.24
CA PRO A 23 9.36 2.46 -22.11
C PRO A 23 8.22 2.07 -21.17
N PHE A 24 7.92 2.85 -20.13
CA PHE A 24 6.89 2.48 -19.14
C PHE A 24 5.51 3.12 -19.41
N GLN A 25 4.66 2.47 -20.20
CA GLN A 25 3.28 2.90 -20.46
C GLN A 25 2.28 1.87 -19.96
N HIS A 26 1.03 2.28 -19.76
CA HIS A 26 -0.08 1.34 -19.65
C HIS A 26 -0.34 0.68 -20.99
N PHE A 27 -0.22 -0.64 -21.02
CA PHE A 27 -0.49 -1.41 -22.22
C PHE A 27 -1.90 -1.97 -22.20
N ARG A 28 -2.61 -1.83 -23.33
CA ARG A 28 -3.92 -2.44 -23.51
C ARG A 28 -3.73 -3.83 -24.12
N PHE A 29 -4.38 -4.84 -23.55
CA PHE A 29 -4.48 -6.13 -24.23
C PHE A 29 -5.35 -6.01 -25.47
N PRO A 30 -5.04 -6.76 -26.54
CA PRO A 30 -5.85 -6.76 -27.74
C PRO A 30 -7.13 -7.56 -27.46
N THR A 31 -8.26 -7.07 -27.96
CA THR A 31 -9.55 -7.76 -28.01
C THR A 31 -9.50 -8.94 -29.00
N THR A 32 -8.66 -9.93 -28.73
CA THR A 32 -8.69 -11.17 -29.51
C THR A 32 -9.84 -12.05 -29.02
N ARG A 33 -10.84 -12.27 -29.88
CA ARG A 33 -11.92 -13.25 -29.65
C ARG A 33 -11.30 -14.65 -29.57
N ARG A 34 -10.98 -15.10 -28.35
CA ARG A 34 -10.79 -16.52 -28.06
C ARG A 34 -12.14 -17.12 -27.66
N PHE A 35 -12.32 -18.40 -27.97
CA PHE A 35 -13.50 -19.16 -27.55
C PHE A 35 -13.43 -19.34 -26.03
N ALA A 36 -14.48 -18.90 -25.33
CA ALA A 36 -14.56 -18.89 -23.88
C ALA A 36 -14.29 -20.28 -23.27
N SER A 37 -13.32 -20.33 -22.35
CA SER A 37 -13.20 -21.37 -21.33
C SER A 37 -14.46 -21.45 -20.46
N THR A 38 -14.82 -22.64 -19.98
CA THR A 38 -15.97 -22.83 -19.07
C THR A 38 -15.64 -22.54 -17.60
N SER A 39 -14.38 -22.30 -17.25
CA SER A 39 -13.92 -21.98 -15.88
C SER A 39 -13.15 -20.67 -15.84
N LEU A 40 -13.54 -19.77 -14.93
CA LEU A 40 -12.87 -18.50 -14.68
C LEU A 40 -11.44 -18.72 -14.19
N GLU A 41 -10.50 -17.93 -14.69
CA GLU A 41 -9.11 -17.95 -14.24
C GLU A 41 -9.00 -17.41 -12.82
N LYS A 42 -8.36 -18.17 -11.91
CA LYS A 42 -8.26 -17.78 -10.50
C LYS A 42 -7.00 -16.96 -10.26
N GLN A 43 -7.16 -15.74 -9.78
CA GLN A 43 -6.07 -14.84 -9.40
C GLN A 43 -5.75 -14.93 -7.91
N ILE A 44 -4.47 -14.78 -7.55
CA ILE A 44 -3.95 -15.01 -6.20
C ILE A 44 -2.95 -13.91 -5.84
N GLU A 45 -3.16 -13.26 -4.70
CA GLU A 45 -2.12 -12.52 -3.98
C GLU A 45 -1.52 -13.44 -2.92
N VAL A 46 -0.19 -13.57 -2.89
CA VAL A 46 0.50 -14.46 -1.95
C VAL A 46 0.70 -13.74 -0.63
N THR A 47 0.05 -14.26 0.42
CA THR A 47 0.17 -13.81 1.80
C THR A 47 0.08 -15.02 2.73
N ARG A 48 0.49 -14.84 4.00
CA ARG A 48 0.26 -15.85 5.03
C ARG A 48 -1.25 -15.97 5.34
N PRO A 49 -1.83 -17.18 5.35
CA PRO A 49 -3.18 -17.41 5.88
C PRO A 49 -3.31 -16.93 7.33
N LEU A 50 -4.45 -16.36 7.71
CA LEU A 50 -4.62 -15.87 9.07
C LEU A 50 -4.47 -17.03 10.06
N PRO A 51 -3.86 -16.82 11.25
CA PRO A 51 -3.61 -17.89 12.23
C PRO A 51 -4.87 -18.67 12.65
N PHE A 52 -6.04 -18.07 12.47
CA PHE A 52 -7.34 -18.62 12.84
C PHE A 52 -8.23 -18.98 11.62
N ASP A 53 -7.71 -19.00 10.39
CA ASP A 53 -8.46 -19.39 9.19
C ASP A 53 -8.97 -20.83 9.25
N SER A 54 -8.30 -21.70 10.00
CA SER A 54 -8.74 -23.08 10.24
C SER A 54 -9.94 -23.19 11.19
N LEU A 55 -10.26 -22.13 11.94
CA LEU A 55 -11.40 -22.12 12.85
C LEU A 55 -12.69 -21.87 12.06
N THR A 56 -13.80 -22.39 12.57
CA THR A 56 -15.12 -21.98 12.07
C THR A 56 -15.45 -20.58 12.63
N PRO A 57 -15.85 -19.61 11.78
CA PRO A 57 -16.32 -18.32 12.27
C PRO A 57 -17.47 -18.51 13.27
N ALA A 58 -17.43 -17.78 14.38
CA ALA A 58 -18.54 -17.71 15.33
C ALA A 58 -19.78 -17.12 14.65
N CYS A 59 -19.57 -16.13 13.77
CA CYS A 59 -20.62 -15.51 12.98
C CYS A 59 -20.10 -15.17 11.58
N THR A 60 -21.00 -15.20 10.60
CA THR A 60 -20.74 -14.81 9.21
C THR A 60 -21.81 -13.82 8.80
N LEU A 61 -21.41 -12.67 8.28
CA LEU A 61 -22.29 -11.59 7.85
C LEU A 61 -21.99 -11.27 6.38
N PRO A 62 -22.71 -11.88 5.42
CA PRO A 62 -22.71 -11.44 4.04
C PRO A 62 -23.38 -10.07 4.01
N LEU A 63 -22.65 -9.05 3.55
CA LEU A 63 -23.07 -7.66 3.72
C LEU A 63 -23.33 -6.94 2.39
N PHE A 64 -22.56 -7.28 1.37
CA PHE A 64 -22.58 -6.57 0.10
C PHE A 64 -22.49 -7.55 -1.06
N ASN A 65 -23.35 -7.36 -2.06
CA ASN A 65 -23.33 -8.05 -3.34
C ASN A 65 -23.78 -7.05 -4.40
N HIS A 66 -22.90 -6.74 -5.35
CA HIS A 66 -23.17 -5.74 -6.38
C HIS A 66 -22.36 -6.03 -7.65
N THR A 67 -22.96 -5.72 -8.80
CA THR A 67 -22.31 -5.78 -10.11
C THR A 67 -21.93 -4.37 -10.57
N PHE A 68 -20.63 -4.08 -10.67
CA PHE A 68 -20.11 -2.80 -11.14
C PHE A 68 -19.88 -2.85 -12.66
N ALA A 69 -20.77 -2.21 -13.42
CA ALA A 69 -20.71 -2.15 -14.90
C ALA A 69 -20.61 -0.72 -15.44
N HIS A 70 -21.52 0.17 -15.02
CA HIS A 70 -21.56 1.58 -15.45
C HIS A 70 -21.55 2.49 -14.22
N THR A 71 -20.46 2.43 -13.46
CA THR A 71 -20.30 3.10 -12.17
C THR A 71 -19.25 4.20 -12.19
N SER A 72 -18.53 4.39 -13.29
CA SER A 72 -17.61 5.52 -13.47
C SER A 72 -18.34 6.86 -13.30
N GLY A 73 -17.81 7.72 -12.42
CA GLY A 73 -18.37 9.03 -12.09
C GLY A 73 -19.65 8.98 -11.24
N LEU A 74 -20.00 7.82 -10.68
CA LEU A 74 -21.16 7.67 -9.78
C LEU A 74 -20.72 7.54 -8.31
N PRO A 75 -21.60 7.91 -7.35
CA PRO A 75 -21.37 7.66 -5.93
C PRO A 75 -21.07 6.20 -5.58
N PRO A 76 -20.38 5.95 -4.46
CA PRO A 76 -20.20 4.60 -3.93
C PRO A 76 -21.53 3.85 -3.75
N SER A 77 -21.49 2.54 -3.96
CA SER A 77 -22.62 1.66 -3.68
C SER A 77 -22.67 1.35 -2.19
N ASP A 78 -23.81 1.63 -1.56
CA ASP A 78 -24.00 1.49 -0.11
C ASP A 78 -24.74 0.19 0.29
N ALA A 79 -24.42 -0.32 1.49
CA ALA A 79 -25.18 -1.34 2.19
C ALA A 79 -25.29 -1.01 3.69
N ASN A 80 -26.43 -1.30 4.29
CA ASN A 80 -26.64 -1.08 5.72
C ASN A 80 -25.85 -2.11 6.56
N TYR A 81 -25.00 -1.61 7.45
CA TYR A 81 -24.25 -2.42 8.40
C TYR A 81 -24.85 -2.36 9.81
N SER A 82 -24.89 -3.52 10.46
CA SER A 82 -25.06 -3.60 11.92
C SER A 82 -24.30 -4.80 12.47
N ALA A 83 -23.62 -4.59 13.60
CA ALA A 83 -22.95 -5.67 14.31
C ALA A 83 -23.89 -6.89 14.52
N PRO A 84 -23.42 -8.13 14.27
CA PRO A 84 -24.26 -9.32 14.39
C PRO A 84 -24.86 -9.46 15.79
N LEU A 85 -26.16 -9.78 15.87
CA LEU A 85 -26.85 -9.99 17.13
C LEU A 85 -26.35 -11.27 17.81
N ASN A 86 -26.18 -11.23 19.13
CA ASN A 86 -25.77 -12.38 19.95
C ASN A 86 -24.46 -13.05 19.51
N CYS A 87 -23.55 -12.26 18.91
CA CYS A 87 -22.26 -12.74 18.43
C CYS A 87 -21.12 -12.31 19.34
N THR A 88 -20.50 -13.26 20.04
CA THR A 88 -19.29 -12.99 20.82
C THR A 88 -18.06 -13.32 19.99
N TRP A 89 -17.24 -12.31 19.71
CA TRP A 89 -16.05 -12.43 18.87
C TRP A 89 -14.87 -11.59 19.39
N SER A 90 -13.66 -12.08 19.13
CA SER A 90 -12.39 -11.43 19.43
C SER A 90 -11.71 -10.88 18.19
N ASN A 91 -11.88 -11.53 17.03
CA ASN A 91 -11.24 -11.15 15.77
C ASN A 91 -12.31 -11.02 14.67
N ALA A 92 -12.04 -10.15 13.70
CA ALA A 92 -12.92 -9.91 12.57
C ALA A 92 -12.11 -9.84 11.26
N VAL A 93 -12.65 -10.47 10.22
CA VAL A 93 -12.04 -10.56 8.91
C VAL A 93 -13.01 -10.06 7.86
N LEU A 94 -12.51 -9.25 6.94
CA LEU A 94 -13.22 -8.87 5.73
C LEU A 94 -12.79 -9.85 4.63
N ARG A 95 -13.74 -10.63 4.12
CA ARG A 95 -13.54 -11.45 2.92
C ARG A 95 -14.09 -10.71 1.71
N PHE A 96 -13.22 -10.40 0.76
CA PHE A 96 -13.55 -9.83 -0.53
C PHE A 96 -13.48 -10.96 -1.56
N SER A 97 -14.56 -11.15 -2.32
CA SER A 97 -14.63 -12.13 -3.40
C SER A 97 -15.22 -11.45 -4.63
N ALA A 98 -14.58 -11.58 -5.78
CA ALA A 98 -15.09 -10.99 -7.00
C ALA A 98 -14.81 -11.86 -8.22
N ALA A 99 -15.58 -11.61 -9.26
CA ALA A 99 -15.41 -12.20 -10.57
C ALA A 99 -15.70 -11.16 -11.65
N ALA A 100 -15.04 -11.29 -12.79
CA ALA A 100 -15.36 -10.54 -13.99
C ALA A 100 -15.45 -11.49 -15.17
N ASN A 101 -16.43 -11.28 -16.03
CA ASN A 101 -16.55 -12.01 -17.27
C ASN A 101 -16.57 -11.03 -18.44
N GLY A 102 -15.63 -11.18 -19.38
CA GLY A 102 -15.40 -10.20 -20.44
C GLY A 102 -14.11 -9.40 -20.24
N THR A 103 -13.68 -8.72 -21.29
CA THR A 103 -12.43 -7.95 -21.29
C THR A 103 -12.55 -6.71 -20.40
N GLN A 104 -11.61 -6.50 -19.49
CA GLN A 104 -11.56 -5.29 -18.65
C GLN A 104 -10.13 -5.01 -18.18
N SER A 105 -9.80 -3.72 -18.03
CA SER A 105 -8.56 -3.29 -17.38
C SER A 105 -8.69 -3.32 -15.86
N ASP A 106 -7.57 -3.24 -15.17
CA ASP A 106 -7.51 -3.05 -13.74
C ASP A 106 -8.18 -1.74 -13.29
N ARG A 107 -8.83 -1.79 -12.13
CA ARG A 107 -9.56 -0.68 -11.51
C ARG A 107 -9.23 -0.62 -10.03
N ILE A 108 -9.06 0.58 -9.51
CA ILE A 108 -8.99 0.80 -8.07
C ILE A 108 -10.38 0.69 -7.43
N ALA A 109 -10.44 0.10 -6.24
CA ALA A 109 -11.63 0.00 -5.44
C ALA A 109 -11.30 0.19 -3.95
N ALA A 110 -12.30 0.61 -3.19
CA ALA A 110 -12.20 0.70 -1.74
C ALA A 110 -13.50 0.36 -1.02
N VAL A 111 -13.35 -0.04 0.24
CA VAL A 111 -14.43 -0.41 1.14
C VAL A 111 -14.33 0.42 2.41
N TRP A 112 -15.34 1.23 2.67
CA TRP A 112 -15.45 2.05 3.89
C TRP A 112 -16.58 1.56 4.78
N LEU A 113 -16.40 1.71 6.09
CA LEU A 113 -17.45 1.53 7.09
C LEU A 113 -17.61 2.83 7.88
N ALA A 114 -18.77 3.47 7.74
CA ALA A 114 -19.03 4.81 8.28
C ALA A 114 -17.97 5.85 7.89
N GLY A 115 -17.49 5.77 6.64
CA GLY A 115 -16.46 6.65 6.07
C GLY A 115 -15.02 6.31 6.44
N ALA A 116 -14.79 5.30 7.30
CA ALA A 116 -13.46 4.80 7.64
C ALA A 116 -13.04 3.69 6.68
N GLU A 117 -11.87 3.84 6.05
CA GLU A 117 -11.42 2.86 5.06
C GLU A 117 -10.95 1.58 5.73
N LEU A 118 -11.45 0.44 5.25
CA LEU A 118 -11.04 -0.89 5.73
C LEU A 118 -10.11 -1.57 4.73
N LEU A 119 -10.31 -1.31 3.44
CA LEU A 119 -9.62 -1.97 2.34
C LEU A 119 -9.52 -1.02 1.15
N ARG A 120 -8.31 -0.89 0.61
CA ARG A 120 -8.04 -0.46 -0.76
C ARG A 120 -7.51 -1.63 -1.56
N THR A 121 -8.01 -1.81 -2.77
CA THR A 121 -7.74 -2.98 -3.61
C THR A 121 -7.73 -2.59 -5.08
N SER A 122 -6.91 -3.24 -5.89
CA SER A 122 -6.91 -3.14 -7.34
C SER A 122 -7.42 -4.45 -7.95
N THR A 123 -8.27 -4.36 -8.98
CA THR A 123 -8.76 -5.55 -9.68
C THR A 123 -7.68 -6.11 -10.60
N PRO A 124 -7.63 -7.44 -10.83
CA PRO A 124 -6.83 -7.98 -11.92
C PRO A 124 -7.40 -7.51 -13.28
N GLN A 125 -6.60 -7.61 -14.34
CA GLN A 125 -7.14 -7.52 -15.69
C GLN A 125 -7.99 -8.75 -16.01
N SER A 126 -9.04 -8.56 -16.80
CA SER A 126 -9.95 -9.63 -17.22
C SER A 126 -9.89 -9.84 -18.72
N THR A 127 -9.97 -11.10 -19.15
CA THR A 127 -10.06 -11.52 -20.56
C THR A 127 -11.47 -12.02 -20.88
N PRO A 128 -11.80 -12.35 -22.14
CA PRO A 128 -13.07 -13.00 -22.48
C PRO A 128 -13.30 -14.34 -21.78
N ASP A 129 -12.25 -15.00 -21.27
CA ASP A 129 -12.36 -16.23 -20.47
C ASP A 129 -12.80 -15.95 -19.02
N GLY A 130 -12.72 -14.68 -18.59
CA GLY A 130 -13.11 -14.20 -17.28
C GLY A 130 -12.12 -14.59 -16.18
N VAL A 131 -12.19 -13.84 -15.08
CA VAL A 131 -11.32 -13.99 -13.91
C VAL A 131 -12.13 -14.06 -12.62
N SER A 132 -11.58 -14.69 -11.60
CA SER A 132 -12.14 -14.74 -10.26
C SER A 132 -11.04 -14.65 -9.21
N TRP A 133 -11.33 -13.98 -8.09
CA TRP A 133 -10.39 -13.89 -6.98
C TRP A 133 -11.13 -13.77 -5.65
N SER A 134 -10.46 -14.21 -4.60
CA SER A 134 -10.95 -14.04 -3.24
C SER A 134 -9.79 -14.00 -2.28
N PHE A 135 -9.82 -13.03 -1.37
CA PHE A 135 -8.84 -12.87 -0.31
C PHE A 135 -9.51 -12.38 0.98
N THR A 136 -8.74 -12.40 2.05
CA THR A 136 -9.18 -12.03 3.40
C THR A 136 -8.23 -11.01 3.98
N LYS A 137 -8.78 -9.99 4.64
CA LYS A 137 -8.02 -8.98 5.40
C LYS A 137 -8.45 -9.02 6.86
N ASP A 138 -7.47 -9.08 7.77
CA ASP A 138 -7.75 -8.87 9.19
C ASP A 138 -8.15 -7.41 9.43
N VAL A 139 -9.37 -7.21 9.92
CA VAL A 139 -9.94 -5.90 10.23
C VAL A 139 -10.25 -5.79 11.73
N THR A 140 -9.61 -6.62 12.56
CA THR A 140 -9.78 -6.64 14.02
C THR A 140 -9.42 -5.29 14.65
N ARG A 141 -8.45 -4.57 14.08
CA ARG A 141 -8.11 -3.19 14.50
C ARG A 141 -9.33 -2.24 14.44
N PHE A 142 -10.29 -2.50 13.55
CA PHE A 142 -11.52 -1.73 13.41
C PHE A 142 -12.64 -2.14 14.38
N SER A 143 -12.30 -2.84 15.46
CA SER A 143 -13.27 -3.42 16.39
C SER A 143 -14.26 -2.41 16.96
N ALA A 144 -13.84 -1.18 17.26
CA ALA A 144 -14.73 -0.13 17.75
C ALA A 144 -15.87 0.18 16.75
N LEU A 145 -15.59 0.18 15.45
CA LEU A 145 -16.61 0.39 14.41
C LEU A 145 -17.46 -0.87 14.22
N LEU A 146 -16.82 -2.05 14.15
CA LEU A 146 -17.49 -3.33 13.91
C LEU A 146 -18.43 -3.78 15.05
N ARG A 147 -18.37 -3.13 16.22
CA ARG A 147 -19.30 -3.37 17.33
C ARG A 147 -20.51 -2.43 17.31
N ARG A 148 -20.56 -1.44 16.41
CA ARG A 148 -21.67 -0.48 16.29
C ARG A 148 -22.79 -1.02 15.40
N LYS A 149 -23.93 -0.33 15.46
CA LYS A 149 -25.13 -0.64 14.67
C LYS A 149 -25.54 0.59 13.85
N ASN A 150 -26.34 0.35 12.81
CA ASN A 150 -26.88 1.38 11.93
C ASN A 150 -25.78 2.24 11.28
N LEU A 151 -24.76 1.60 10.73
CA LEU A 151 -23.72 2.26 9.93
C LEU A 151 -23.97 2.01 8.44
N SER A 152 -23.33 2.80 7.56
CA SER A 152 -23.26 2.50 6.13
C SER A 152 -21.92 1.84 5.81
N LEU A 153 -21.97 0.73 5.08
CA LEU A 153 -20.82 0.22 4.33
C LEU A 153 -20.90 0.80 2.93
N SER A 154 -19.84 1.46 2.48
CA SER A 154 -19.77 2.07 1.16
C SER A 154 -18.66 1.39 0.36
N VAL A 155 -18.94 1.01 -0.89
CA VAL A 155 -18.00 0.32 -1.77
C VAL A 155 -17.92 1.10 -3.08
N MET A 156 -16.72 1.52 -3.45
CA MET A 156 -16.46 2.18 -4.72
C MET A 156 -15.59 1.30 -5.60
N LEU A 157 -16.04 1.12 -6.84
CA LEU A 157 -15.29 0.54 -7.94
C LEU A 157 -15.84 1.21 -9.20
N GLU A 158 -15.06 2.11 -9.78
CA GLU A 158 -15.45 2.78 -11.00
C GLU A 158 -15.21 1.86 -12.20
N ASN A 159 -16.28 1.55 -12.91
CA ASN A 159 -16.20 0.71 -14.10
C ASN A 159 -17.05 1.28 -15.24
N THR A 160 -16.56 1.05 -16.45
CA THR A 160 -17.27 1.36 -17.70
C THR A 160 -17.31 0.08 -18.54
N VAL A 161 -18.51 -0.28 -18.97
CA VAL A 161 -18.76 -1.35 -19.93
C VAL A 161 -19.18 -0.76 -21.27
N ASP A 162 -18.49 -1.11 -22.35
CA ASP A 162 -18.75 -0.67 -23.72
C ASP A 162 -18.39 -1.78 -24.75
N GLU A 163 -18.18 -1.41 -26.01
CA GLU A 163 -17.86 -2.36 -27.08
C GLU A 163 -16.46 -2.97 -27.00
N PHE A 164 -15.53 -2.31 -26.28
CA PHE A 164 -14.15 -2.76 -26.07
C PHE A 164 -13.97 -3.39 -24.68
N TYR A 165 -14.52 -2.73 -23.66
CA TYR A 165 -14.49 -3.14 -22.27
C TYR A 165 -15.80 -3.82 -21.92
N THR A 166 -15.85 -5.15 -22.02
CA THR A 166 -17.10 -5.91 -21.86
C THR A 166 -17.27 -6.50 -20.45
N GLY A 167 -16.24 -6.43 -19.61
CA GLY A 167 -16.22 -7.01 -18.27
C GLY A 167 -16.91 -6.16 -17.22
N ALA A 168 -17.98 -6.70 -16.63
CA ALA A 168 -18.57 -6.21 -15.39
C ALA A 168 -18.00 -6.97 -14.18
N PHE A 169 -17.80 -6.29 -13.05
CA PHE A 169 -17.26 -6.88 -11.83
C PHE A 169 -18.37 -7.24 -10.86
N ASP A 170 -18.56 -8.53 -10.61
CA ASP A 170 -19.46 -9.05 -9.59
C ASP A 170 -18.70 -9.15 -8.26
N VAL A 171 -19.02 -8.28 -7.30
CA VAL A 171 -18.30 -8.17 -6.03
C VAL A 171 -19.17 -8.62 -4.87
N ASN A 172 -18.61 -9.46 -3.99
CA ASN A 172 -19.21 -9.92 -2.74
C ASN A 172 -18.29 -9.62 -1.56
N ILE A 173 -18.84 -8.99 -0.52
CA ILE A 173 -18.12 -8.72 0.74
C ILE A 173 -18.83 -9.42 1.89
N THR A 174 -18.06 -10.19 2.66
CA THR A 174 -18.54 -10.91 3.85
C THR A 174 -17.64 -10.58 5.04
N PHE A 175 -18.23 -10.20 6.17
CA PHE A 175 -17.50 -10.15 7.45
C PHE A 175 -17.57 -11.50 8.15
N LEU A 176 -16.41 -12.03 8.54
CA LEU A 176 -16.25 -13.26 9.30
C LEU A 176 -15.77 -12.90 10.70
N PHE A 177 -16.50 -13.33 11.73
CA PHE A 177 -16.19 -13.03 13.12
C PHE A 177 -15.74 -14.29 13.83
N TYR A 178 -14.56 -14.27 14.44
CA TYR A 178 -13.94 -15.41 15.11
C TYR A 178 -13.86 -15.18 16.62
N ASN A 179 -13.97 -16.28 17.37
CA ASN A 179 -13.72 -16.27 18.82
C ASN A 179 -12.49 -17.12 19.12
N VAL A 180 -11.32 -16.50 19.03
CA VAL A 180 -10.01 -17.16 19.15
C VAL A 180 -9.62 -17.36 20.63
N ARG A 181 -10.21 -16.58 21.56
CA ARG A 181 -9.93 -16.66 23.00
C ARG A 181 -10.29 -18.01 23.64
N ASN A 182 -11.25 -18.73 23.06
CA ASN A 182 -11.68 -20.06 23.53
C ASN A 182 -11.09 -21.21 22.68
N SER A 183 -10.17 -20.94 21.75
CA SER A 183 -9.58 -21.94 20.86
C SER A 183 -8.37 -22.63 21.53
N PRO A 184 -8.13 -23.93 21.29
CA PRO A 184 -6.94 -24.63 21.77
C PRO A 184 -5.61 -24.01 21.30
N ILE A 185 -5.62 -23.14 20.28
CA ILE A 185 -4.47 -22.31 19.87
C ILE A 185 -4.00 -21.39 21.01
N ASN A 186 -4.94 -20.88 21.82
CA ASN A 186 -4.67 -20.02 22.99
C ASN A 186 -4.49 -20.78 24.31
N ASN A 187 -4.66 -22.11 24.35
CA ASN A 187 -4.39 -22.88 25.58
C ASN A 187 -2.88 -22.96 25.92
N ARG A 188 -1.99 -22.40 25.07
CA ARG A 188 -0.59 -22.11 25.42
C ARG A 188 -0.35 -20.68 25.96
N ARG A 189 -1.34 -19.77 25.90
CA ARG A 189 -1.20 -18.35 26.27
C ARG A 189 -2.29 -17.82 27.22
N SER A 190 -3.26 -18.62 27.64
CA SER A 190 -4.29 -18.20 28.59
C SER A 190 -3.75 -18.02 30.02
N LEU A 191 -3.23 -16.83 30.32
CA LEU A 191 -3.24 -16.25 31.66
C LEU A 191 -4.07 -14.97 31.65
N ASN A 192 -5.28 -15.10 32.20
CA ASN A 192 -6.20 -14.02 32.53
C ASN A 192 -5.50 -12.75 33.03
N SER A 193 -5.42 -11.71 32.21
CA SER A 193 -5.38 -10.35 32.75
C SER A 193 -6.02 -9.34 31.81
N SER A 194 -7.13 -8.78 32.26
CA SER A 194 -7.64 -7.52 31.74
C SER A 194 -6.60 -6.42 32.04
N PRO A 195 -6.32 -5.48 31.11
CA PRO A 195 -5.30 -4.42 31.29
C PRO A 195 -5.49 -3.61 32.58
N ARG A 196 -6.74 -3.54 33.08
CA ARG A 196 -7.11 -2.85 34.32
C ARG A 196 -6.40 -3.37 35.59
N LYS A 197 -5.79 -4.56 35.58
CA LYS A 197 -5.13 -5.15 36.76
C LYS A 197 -3.60 -5.13 36.75
N ILE A 198 -2.95 -4.81 35.64
CA ILE A 198 -1.49 -4.99 35.53
C ILE A 198 -0.72 -3.84 36.21
N ILE A 199 -1.22 -2.60 36.14
CA ILE A 199 -0.46 -1.44 36.66
C ILE A 199 -0.71 -1.20 38.18
N ARG A 200 -1.77 -1.77 38.77
CA ARG A 200 -2.08 -1.60 40.20
C ARG A 200 -1.17 -2.42 41.14
N ASN A 201 -0.41 -3.38 40.63
CA ASN A 201 0.35 -4.34 41.43
C ASN A 201 1.85 -4.04 41.61
N HIS A 202 2.31 -2.81 41.33
CA HIS A 202 3.72 -2.41 41.53
C HIS A 202 4.21 -2.32 42.99
N ARG A 203 3.48 -2.86 43.97
CA ARG A 203 3.90 -2.87 45.39
C ARG A 203 4.26 -4.25 45.97
N ARG A 204 4.27 -5.34 45.20
CA ARG A 204 4.82 -6.63 45.66
C ARG A 204 5.81 -7.18 44.64
N ARG A 205 7.07 -7.30 45.09
CA ARG A 205 8.23 -7.82 44.35
C ARG A 205 7.98 -9.20 43.72
N SER A 206 8.67 -9.41 42.59
CA SER A 206 9.03 -10.68 41.92
C SER A 206 8.15 -11.27 40.80
N THR A 207 7.62 -10.44 39.91
CA THR A 207 7.30 -10.84 38.52
C THR A 207 7.68 -9.69 37.59
N ALA A 208 8.95 -9.61 37.23
CA ALA A 208 9.38 -8.74 36.15
C ALA A 208 9.02 -9.41 34.82
N LEU A 209 8.49 -8.59 33.91
CA LEU A 209 8.39 -8.82 32.46
C LEU A 209 7.53 -10.01 32.01
N ASN A 210 6.22 -9.78 31.96
CA ASN A 210 5.32 -10.28 30.89
C ASN A 210 4.31 -9.17 30.53
N ALA A 211 4.72 -7.92 30.73
CA ALA A 211 4.01 -6.74 30.25
C ALA A 211 4.74 -6.25 28.98
N SER A 212 5.15 -7.18 28.11
CA SER A 212 5.51 -6.80 26.74
C SER A 212 4.22 -6.35 26.07
N LEU A 213 4.25 -5.12 25.60
CA LEU A 213 3.09 -4.36 25.24
C LEU A 213 2.53 -4.86 23.92
N GLU A 214 1.32 -5.40 23.97
CA GLU A 214 0.37 -5.46 22.86
C GLU A 214 -0.06 -4.03 22.43
N LEU A 215 0.89 -3.15 22.06
CA LEU A 215 0.54 -1.82 21.54
C LEU A 215 -0.32 -1.95 20.27
N ASP A 216 -0.09 -2.98 19.46
CA ASP A 216 -0.86 -3.19 18.23
C ASP A 216 -1.97 -4.26 18.34
N GLU A 217 -2.01 -5.06 19.43
CA GLU A 217 -3.08 -6.06 19.58
C GLU A 217 -4.32 -5.54 20.29
N ILE A 218 -4.25 -4.40 21.00
CA ILE A 218 -5.42 -3.76 21.61
C ILE A 218 -6.01 -2.76 20.60
N PRO A 219 -7.17 -3.06 19.98
CA PRO A 219 -7.80 -2.13 19.05
C PRO A 219 -8.16 -0.82 19.75
N ALA A 220 -8.16 0.28 18.98
CA ALA A 220 -8.62 1.57 19.47
C ALA A 220 -10.07 1.52 19.99
N ASP A 221 -10.38 2.36 20.97
CA ASP A 221 -11.72 2.50 21.55
C ASP A 221 -12.66 3.32 20.65
N LEU A 222 -12.08 4.22 19.86
CA LEU A 222 -12.79 5.07 18.90
C LEU A 222 -11.98 5.19 17.61
N ILE A 223 -12.70 5.11 16.49
CA ILE A 223 -12.13 5.36 15.16
C ILE A 223 -12.89 6.51 14.54
N ILE A 224 -12.15 7.53 14.12
CA ILE A 224 -12.69 8.70 13.42
C ILE A 224 -12.06 8.75 12.04
N PRO A 225 -12.86 8.69 10.97
CA PRO A 225 -12.31 8.81 9.63
C PRO A 225 -11.84 10.25 9.36
N VAL A 226 -10.69 10.36 8.70
CA VAL A 226 -10.15 11.59 8.12
C VAL A 226 -10.25 11.42 6.61
N SER A 227 -11.48 11.49 6.13
CA SER A 227 -11.86 11.21 4.75
C SER A 227 -12.58 12.40 4.12
N ALA A 228 -12.63 12.40 2.79
CA ALA A 228 -13.48 13.27 2.02
C ALA A 228 -14.96 12.96 2.28
N ALA A 229 -15.82 13.85 1.79
CA ALA A 229 -17.26 13.61 1.76
C ALA A 229 -17.77 14.05 0.38
N GLY A 230 -18.54 13.19 -0.29
CA GLY A 230 -19.13 13.52 -1.59
C GLY A 230 -19.47 12.31 -2.44
N GLU A 231 -19.76 12.60 -3.71
CA GLU A 231 -20.15 11.62 -4.73
C GLU A 231 -18.94 10.91 -5.37
N GLU A 232 -17.71 11.35 -5.10
CA GLU A 232 -16.48 10.75 -5.66
C GLU A 232 -15.78 9.76 -4.70
N GLY A 233 -16.49 9.32 -3.66
CA GLY A 233 -15.94 8.45 -2.61
C GLY A 233 -15.48 9.18 -1.35
N TYR A 234 -14.85 8.43 -0.46
CA TYR A 234 -14.33 8.94 0.83
C TYR A 234 -12.82 9.24 0.78
N TRP A 235 -12.12 8.95 -0.31
CA TRP A 235 -10.76 9.44 -0.50
C TRP A 235 -10.74 10.90 -0.91
N PHE A 236 -9.69 11.61 -0.52
CA PHE A 236 -9.30 12.86 -1.14
C PHE A 236 -8.55 12.59 -2.44
N LYS A 237 -8.67 13.50 -3.40
CA LYS A 237 -7.92 13.49 -4.64
C LYS A 237 -6.94 14.65 -4.66
N ILE A 238 -5.65 14.36 -4.54
CA ILE A 238 -4.54 15.33 -4.59
C ILE A 238 -4.07 15.37 -6.05
N GLN A 239 -4.22 16.50 -6.73
CA GLN A 239 -3.99 16.59 -8.18
C GLN A 239 -2.51 16.77 -8.57
N ASN A 240 -1.70 17.38 -7.70
CA ASN A 240 -0.30 17.63 -7.96
C ASN A 240 0.45 18.01 -6.67
N GLY A 241 1.77 18.19 -6.75
CA GLY A 241 2.63 18.50 -5.62
C GLY A 241 2.38 19.81 -4.88
N ASN A 242 1.58 20.72 -5.44
CA ASN A 242 1.16 21.95 -4.74
C ASN A 242 -0.23 21.84 -4.11
N ASP A 243 -0.94 20.74 -4.35
CA ASP A 243 -2.27 20.51 -3.82
C ASP A 243 -2.20 19.93 -2.40
N ALA A 244 -3.12 20.36 -1.55
CA ALA A 244 -3.25 19.88 -0.19
C ALA A 244 -4.72 19.92 0.25
N VAL A 245 -5.14 18.83 0.88
CA VAL A 245 -6.50 18.62 1.35
C VAL A 245 -6.53 18.61 2.87
N TYR A 246 -7.62 19.07 3.49
CA TYR A 246 -7.70 19.22 4.93
C TYR A 246 -9.04 18.77 5.49
N GLN A 247 -9.02 18.14 6.66
CA GLN A 247 -10.22 17.74 7.39
C GLN A 247 -10.12 18.11 8.87
N GLY A 248 -11.15 18.83 9.34
CA GLY A 248 -11.23 19.31 10.72
C GLY A 248 -11.88 18.30 11.66
N ILE A 249 -11.10 17.73 12.57
CA ILE A 249 -11.54 16.73 13.55
C ILE A 249 -11.37 17.27 14.98
N GLN A 250 -12.37 17.03 15.82
CA GLN A 250 -12.27 17.28 17.26
C GLN A 250 -11.90 15.98 17.97
N ILE A 251 -10.82 16.01 18.75
CA ILE A 251 -10.34 14.86 19.51
C ILE A 251 -10.99 14.87 20.92
N PRO A 252 -11.52 13.74 21.41
CA PRO A 252 -12.05 13.66 22.77
C PRO A 252 -10.97 13.97 23.81
N ASN A 253 -11.28 14.84 24.78
CA ASN A 253 -10.34 15.25 25.81
C ASN A 253 -9.82 14.13 26.73
N ASN A 254 -10.42 12.94 26.69
CA ASN A 254 -9.96 11.78 27.44
C ASN A 254 -9.13 10.81 26.60
N THR A 255 -8.71 11.18 25.40
CA THR A 255 -7.79 10.37 24.59
C THR A 255 -6.38 10.35 25.21
N TYR A 256 -5.81 9.16 25.43
CA TYR A 256 -4.46 8.99 25.97
C TYR A 256 -3.43 8.44 24.96
N ARG A 257 -3.88 7.90 23.83
CA ARG A 257 -3.05 7.51 22.67
C ARG A 257 -3.81 7.83 21.39
N ALA A 258 -3.10 8.29 20.37
CA ALA A 258 -3.66 8.56 19.06
C ALA A 258 -2.71 8.11 17.95
N VAL A 259 -3.21 7.34 16.98
CA VAL A 259 -2.46 6.92 15.78
C VAL A 259 -3.29 7.30 14.56
N ILE A 260 -2.66 7.80 13.51
CA ILE A 260 -3.31 8.00 12.20
C ILE A 260 -2.79 6.96 11.22
N GLU A 261 -3.71 6.21 10.63
CA GLU A 261 -3.45 5.19 9.60
C GLU A 261 -3.81 5.79 8.24
N VAL A 262 -2.83 5.98 7.36
CA VAL A 262 -2.96 6.63 6.05
C VAL A 262 -3.04 5.57 4.96
N PHE A 263 -4.00 5.71 4.05
CA PHE A 263 -4.11 4.89 2.85
C PHE A 263 -3.78 5.76 1.64
N VAL A 264 -2.98 5.25 0.72
CA VAL A 264 -2.54 6.00 -0.45
C VAL A 264 -2.48 5.12 -1.71
N SER A 265 -2.77 5.71 -2.87
CA SER A 265 -2.61 5.09 -4.19
C SER A 265 -2.34 6.15 -5.27
N ALA A 266 -1.46 5.82 -6.22
CA ALA A 266 -1.03 6.70 -7.32
C ALA A 266 -1.75 6.34 -8.62
N HIS A 267 -2.10 7.33 -9.45
CA HIS A 267 -2.93 7.11 -10.64
C HIS A 267 -2.56 8.03 -11.81
N GLY A 268 -2.92 7.60 -13.02
CA GLY A 268 -2.63 8.33 -14.25
C GLY A 268 -1.13 8.43 -14.50
N ASP A 269 -0.59 9.63 -14.74
CA ASP A 269 0.85 9.78 -15.05
C ASP A 269 1.78 9.44 -13.87
N ASP A 270 1.24 9.30 -12.65
CA ASP A 270 1.96 8.85 -11.47
C ASP A 270 1.72 7.38 -11.13
N GLU A 271 0.97 6.61 -11.91
CA GLU A 271 0.73 5.18 -11.63
C GLU A 271 2.04 4.36 -11.60
N LEU A 272 3.06 4.79 -12.37
CA LEU A 272 4.40 4.21 -12.42
C LEU A 272 5.48 5.21 -11.98
N TRP A 273 5.16 6.07 -11.00
CA TRP A 273 5.99 7.20 -10.54
C TRP A 273 7.47 6.85 -10.30
N TYR A 274 7.75 5.64 -9.80
CA TYR A 274 9.09 5.10 -9.53
C TYR A 274 9.96 4.89 -10.79
N THR A 275 9.40 5.15 -11.98
CA THR A 275 10.12 5.11 -13.26
C THR A 275 10.10 6.43 -14.02
N ASN A 276 9.50 7.48 -13.45
CA ASN A 276 9.29 8.75 -14.14
C ASN A 276 10.63 9.48 -14.37
N PRO A 277 10.95 9.88 -15.62
CA PRO A 277 12.13 10.70 -15.87
C PRO A 277 11.96 12.13 -15.31
N PRO A 278 13.08 12.84 -15.06
CA PRO A 278 13.04 14.26 -14.77
C PRO A 278 12.56 15.10 -15.97
N ASP A 279 11.89 16.22 -15.70
CA ASP A 279 11.32 17.09 -16.75
C ASP A 279 12.36 17.60 -17.75
N PHE A 280 13.55 17.98 -17.27
CA PHE A 280 14.60 18.48 -18.14
C PHE A 280 15.11 17.44 -19.14
N TYR A 281 15.02 16.13 -18.82
CA TYR A 281 15.35 15.06 -19.76
C TYR A 281 14.30 14.94 -20.87
N ILE A 282 13.02 15.06 -20.49
CA ILE A 282 11.87 15.07 -21.42
C ILE A 282 12.01 16.26 -22.38
N GLU A 283 12.19 17.47 -21.83
CA GLU A 283 12.29 18.72 -22.59
C GLU A 283 13.49 18.73 -23.53
N SER A 284 14.68 18.35 -23.04
CA SER A 284 15.92 18.37 -23.83
C SER A 284 15.89 17.42 -25.03
N ASN A 285 15.13 16.33 -24.91
CA ASN A 285 15.00 15.33 -25.97
C ASN A 285 13.70 15.47 -26.79
N GLY A 286 12.86 16.47 -26.49
CA GLY A 286 11.59 16.67 -27.18
C GLY A 286 10.64 15.47 -27.08
N LEU A 287 10.67 14.73 -25.95
CA LEU A 287 9.84 13.56 -25.76
C LEU A 287 8.38 14.00 -25.54
N ASN A 288 7.45 13.39 -26.28
CA ASN A 288 6.02 13.68 -26.15
C ASN A 288 5.37 12.81 -25.06
N ILE A 289 5.77 13.02 -23.80
CA ILE A 289 5.16 12.38 -22.62
C ILE A 289 4.87 13.37 -21.50
N THR A 290 3.86 13.04 -20.71
CA THR A 290 3.36 13.83 -19.58
C THR A 290 3.86 13.34 -18.22
N ARG A 291 4.38 12.11 -18.15
CA ARG A 291 4.98 11.50 -16.95
C ARG A 291 6.39 12.04 -16.66
N GLY A 292 6.43 13.15 -15.93
CA GLY A 292 7.66 13.84 -15.52
C GLY A 292 7.87 13.87 -14.01
N HIS A 293 8.46 14.97 -13.53
CA HIS A 293 8.76 15.29 -12.14
C HIS A 293 9.73 14.33 -11.41
N GLY A 294 10.35 13.39 -12.12
CA GLY A 294 11.24 12.40 -11.53
C GLY A 294 10.52 11.43 -10.60
N VAL A 295 11.32 10.64 -9.87
CA VAL A 295 10.86 9.45 -9.13
C VAL A 295 10.49 9.66 -7.67
N TYR A 296 10.71 10.83 -7.09
CA TYR A 296 10.53 11.00 -5.64
C TYR A 296 9.07 11.34 -5.31
N ARG A 297 8.42 10.58 -4.42
CA ARG A 297 7.07 10.88 -3.92
C ARG A 297 7.04 10.68 -2.42
N GLU A 298 6.60 11.69 -1.69
CA GLU A 298 6.48 11.62 -0.24
C GLU A 298 5.12 12.15 0.21
N VAL A 299 4.34 11.30 0.86
CA VAL A 299 3.04 11.68 1.42
C VAL A 299 3.28 12.40 2.75
N LEU A 300 2.81 13.63 2.85
CA LEU A 300 2.95 14.49 4.02
C LEU A 300 1.66 14.51 4.83
N VAL A 301 1.75 14.23 6.12
CA VAL A 301 0.63 14.41 7.06
C VAL A 301 0.92 15.65 7.90
N THR A 302 0.00 16.60 7.87
CA THR A 302 0.14 17.87 8.57
C THR A 302 -0.94 18.06 9.63
N LEU A 303 -0.59 18.77 10.71
CA LEU A 303 -1.50 19.21 11.76
C LEU A 303 -1.34 20.71 11.94
N GLY A 304 -2.38 21.48 11.57
CA GLY A 304 -2.33 22.95 11.64
C GLY A 304 -1.19 23.56 10.82
N GLY A 305 -0.84 22.94 9.67
CA GLY A 305 0.23 23.36 8.77
C GLY A 305 1.62 22.83 9.10
N ASN A 306 1.81 22.15 10.25
CA ASN A 306 3.08 21.53 10.62
C ASN A 306 3.10 20.05 10.25
N VAL A 307 4.18 19.55 9.64
CA VAL A 307 4.32 18.12 9.33
C VAL A 307 4.47 17.30 10.62
N VAL A 308 3.56 16.35 10.83
CA VAL A 308 3.54 15.45 12.00
C VAL A 308 3.89 14.01 11.66
N GLY A 309 4.10 13.72 10.37
CA GLY A 309 4.63 12.46 9.86
C GLY A 309 4.70 12.50 8.33
N SER A 310 5.44 11.56 7.77
CA SER A 310 5.49 11.36 6.33
C SER A 310 5.69 9.89 5.97
N VAL A 311 5.36 9.56 4.72
CA VAL A 311 5.36 8.19 4.19
C VAL A 311 6.03 8.21 2.82
N LEU A 312 6.99 7.32 2.63
CA LEU A 312 7.44 6.88 1.32
C LEU A 312 6.61 5.64 0.95
N PRO A 313 5.70 5.72 -0.02
CA PRO A 313 4.80 4.61 -0.33
C PRO A 313 5.55 3.48 -1.04
N PHE A 314 5.15 2.24 -0.74
CA PHE A 314 5.59 1.05 -1.46
C PHE A 314 5.07 1.13 -2.92
N PRO A 315 5.90 0.83 -3.94
CA PRO A 315 5.51 0.93 -5.34
C PRO A 315 4.59 -0.24 -5.74
N VAL A 316 3.33 -0.21 -5.33
CA VAL A 316 2.32 -1.22 -5.74
C VAL A 316 2.13 -1.14 -7.25
N ILE A 317 2.34 -2.27 -7.93
CA ILE A 317 2.19 -2.39 -9.39
C ILE A 317 0.80 -2.93 -9.70
N TYR A 318 -0.02 -2.18 -10.45
CA TYR A 318 -1.32 -2.67 -10.88
C TYR A 318 -1.21 -3.61 -12.07
N ALA A 319 -2.26 -4.41 -12.34
CA ALA A 319 -2.19 -5.48 -13.32
C ALA A 319 -1.99 -4.98 -14.77
N GLY A 320 -2.14 -3.68 -15.04
CA GLY A 320 -1.77 -3.00 -16.28
C GLY A 320 -0.34 -2.50 -16.38
N GLY A 321 0.41 -2.50 -15.27
CA GLY A 321 1.73 -1.88 -15.17
C GLY A 321 2.86 -2.76 -15.71
N ILE A 322 3.90 -2.11 -16.26
CA ILE A 322 5.19 -2.68 -16.69
C ILE A 322 5.06 -3.73 -17.81
N ASN A 323 4.63 -4.94 -17.48
CA ASN A 323 4.32 -6.02 -18.41
C ASN A 323 3.07 -6.76 -17.88
N PRO A 324 1.91 -6.56 -18.51
CA PRO A 324 0.65 -7.16 -18.07
C PRO A 324 0.64 -8.69 -17.97
N PHE A 325 1.57 -9.40 -18.63
CA PHE A 325 1.67 -10.86 -18.56
C PHE A 325 2.33 -11.38 -17.27
N PHE A 326 2.89 -10.51 -16.43
CA PHE A 326 3.44 -10.91 -15.12
C PHE A 326 2.32 -11.22 -14.12
N TRP A 327 1.21 -10.52 -14.22
CA TRP A 327 0.22 -10.43 -13.15
C TRP A 327 -0.88 -11.49 -13.23
N SER A 328 -0.59 -12.65 -13.82
CA SER A 328 -1.53 -13.77 -13.91
C SER A 328 -0.86 -15.15 -13.81
N PRO A 329 -1.35 -16.07 -12.97
CA PRO A 329 -2.42 -15.91 -11.96
C PRO A 329 -1.92 -15.32 -10.63
N ILE A 330 -0.66 -14.91 -10.54
CA ILE A 330 -0.05 -14.32 -9.34
C ILE A 330 -0.02 -12.80 -9.55
N VAL A 331 -0.72 -12.05 -8.70
CA VAL A 331 -0.74 -10.58 -8.80
C VAL A 331 0.44 -9.96 -8.06
N ALA A 332 0.75 -8.68 -8.34
CA ALA A 332 1.82 -7.96 -7.67
C ALA A 332 1.62 -7.88 -6.15
N ILE A 333 2.72 -7.72 -5.39
CA ILE A 333 2.67 -7.50 -3.94
C ILE A 333 1.78 -6.30 -3.63
N GLY A 334 0.75 -6.51 -2.80
CA GLY A 334 -0.16 -5.47 -2.33
C GLY A 334 -1.22 -5.03 -3.35
N ALA A 335 -1.35 -5.68 -4.51
CA ALA A 335 -2.39 -5.34 -5.49
C ALA A 335 -3.80 -5.58 -4.96
N PHE A 336 -4.05 -6.69 -4.24
CA PHE A 336 -5.36 -6.98 -3.65
C PHE A 336 -5.56 -6.35 -2.28
N ASN A 337 -4.51 -6.22 -1.47
CA ASN A 337 -4.56 -5.51 -0.20
C ASN A 337 -3.47 -4.45 -0.16
N LEU A 338 -3.78 -3.25 -0.65
CA LEU A 338 -2.80 -2.16 -0.68
C LEU A 338 -2.36 -1.81 0.75
N PRO A 339 -1.07 -1.47 0.96
CA PRO A 339 -0.56 -1.08 2.26
C PRO A 339 -1.23 0.17 2.84
N SER A 340 -1.24 0.25 4.17
CA SER A 340 -1.60 1.44 4.94
C SER A 340 -0.51 1.74 5.95
N TYR A 341 -0.35 3.02 6.30
CA TYR A 341 0.83 3.51 7.01
C TYR A 341 0.46 4.21 8.31
N GLU A 342 1.07 3.80 9.43
CA GLU A 342 0.71 4.29 10.75
C GLU A 342 1.68 5.34 11.29
N ILE A 343 1.17 6.51 11.65
CA ILE A 343 1.91 7.61 12.27
C ILE A 343 1.42 7.80 13.71
N GLU A 344 2.35 7.75 14.66
CA GLU A 344 2.07 7.88 16.10
C GLU A 344 1.91 9.36 16.48
N LEU A 345 0.68 9.74 16.81
CA LEU A 345 0.29 11.12 17.12
C LEU A 345 0.22 11.42 18.62
N THR A 346 0.46 10.44 19.49
CA THR A 346 0.46 10.63 20.94
C THR A 346 1.33 11.80 21.42
N PRO A 347 2.54 12.07 20.86
CA PRO A 347 3.34 13.25 21.21
C PRO A 347 2.64 14.62 21.03
N PHE A 348 1.58 14.66 20.20
CA PHE A 348 0.84 15.88 19.87
C PHE A 348 -0.46 16.04 20.67
N LEU A 349 -0.81 15.11 21.56
CA LEU A 349 -2.03 15.23 22.37
C LEU A 349 -2.08 16.51 23.22
N GLY A 350 -0.93 17.07 23.60
CA GLY A 350 -0.86 18.33 24.34
C GLY A 350 -1.47 19.54 23.62
N ILE A 351 -1.56 19.51 22.29
CA ILE A 351 -2.23 20.55 21.48
C ILE A 351 -3.60 20.12 20.96
N LEU A 352 -3.88 18.81 20.93
CA LEU A 352 -5.14 18.25 20.40
C LEU A 352 -6.26 18.19 21.44
N LEU A 353 -5.95 18.07 22.73
CA LEU A 353 -6.93 17.90 23.82
C LEU A 353 -7.43 19.25 24.37
N ASP A 354 -8.03 20.07 23.50
CA ASP A 354 -8.48 21.43 23.82
C ASP A 354 -9.96 21.71 23.48
N ASP A 355 -10.76 20.66 23.24
CA ASP A 355 -12.16 20.71 22.76
C ASP A 355 -12.37 21.47 21.43
N LYS A 356 -11.31 21.75 20.65
CA LYS A 356 -11.44 22.39 19.34
C LYS A 356 -11.25 21.40 18.20
N LYS A 357 -11.68 21.83 17.01
CA LYS A 357 -11.34 21.13 15.77
C LYS A 357 -9.90 21.45 15.40
N HIS A 358 -9.15 20.41 15.07
CA HIS A 358 -7.81 20.49 14.51
C HIS A 358 -7.84 19.96 13.08
N TYR A 359 -7.11 20.62 12.19
CA TYR A 359 -7.11 20.29 10.77
C TYR A 359 -5.94 19.37 10.45
N PHE A 360 -6.27 18.14 10.08
CA PHE A 360 -5.36 17.18 9.50
C PHE A 360 -5.28 17.45 8.00
N GLY A 361 -4.08 17.63 7.47
CA GLY A 361 -3.86 17.88 6.05
C GLY A 361 -3.01 16.82 5.38
N PHE A 362 -3.28 16.54 4.11
CA PHE A 362 -2.51 15.61 3.29
C PHE A 362 -2.01 16.30 2.02
N GLY A 363 -0.77 16.01 1.64
CA GLY A 363 -0.14 16.42 0.39
C GLY A 363 0.82 15.33 -0.09
N VAL A 364 1.19 15.34 -1.37
CA VAL A 364 2.18 14.41 -1.93
C VAL A 364 3.26 15.20 -2.66
N ALA A 365 4.49 15.17 -2.15
CA ALA A 365 5.61 15.89 -2.75
C ALA A 365 5.85 15.42 -4.19
N ASP A 366 6.11 16.38 -5.09
CA ASP A 366 6.40 16.18 -6.52
C ASP A 366 5.34 15.42 -7.33
N ALA A 367 4.13 15.23 -6.78
CA ALA A 367 3.05 14.52 -7.46
C ALA A 367 2.59 15.19 -8.76
N ILE A 368 2.16 14.37 -9.71
CA ILE A 368 1.47 14.75 -10.94
C ILE A 368 0.22 13.88 -11.14
N SER A 369 -0.65 14.30 -12.07
CA SER A 369 -1.91 13.63 -12.39
C SER A 369 -2.89 13.59 -11.21
N PHE A 370 -2.84 12.55 -10.36
CA PHE A 370 -3.52 12.55 -9.07
C PHE A 370 -3.13 11.37 -8.18
N TRP A 371 -3.32 11.57 -6.88
CA TRP A 371 -3.20 10.58 -5.82
C TRP A 371 -4.48 10.52 -5.01
N LEU A 372 -4.90 9.31 -4.64
CA LEU A 372 -6.04 9.10 -3.73
C LEU A 372 -5.52 8.85 -2.32
N VAL A 373 -5.95 9.68 -1.37
CA VAL A 373 -5.49 9.64 0.03
C VAL A 373 -6.66 9.78 0.99
N ASP A 374 -6.71 8.97 2.03
CA ASP A 374 -7.51 9.20 3.23
C ASP A 374 -6.83 8.56 4.44
N ALA A 375 -7.43 8.72 5.62
CA ALA A 375 -6.88 8.12 6.81
C ALA A 375 -7.94 7.79 7.86
N ASN A 376 -7.55 6.98 8.84
CA ASN A 376 -8.33 6.68 10.03
C ASN A 376 -7.56 7.11 11.28
N LEU A 377 -8.19 7.90 12.15
CA LEU A 377 -7.69 8.18 13.50
C LEU A 377 -8.13 7.08 14.45
N HIS A 378 -7.16 6.33 14.96
CA HIS A 378 -7.30 5.32 16.00
C HIS A 378 -7.01 5.97 17.36
N LEU A 379 -8.03 6.05 18.22
CA LEU A 379 -7.96 6.74 19.51
C LEU A 379 -8.24 5.78 20.67
N TRP A 380 -7.35 5.76 21.65
CA TRP A 380 -7.55 5.04 22.91
C TRP A 380 -7.97 6.02 24.00
N LEU A 381 -9.06 5.71 24.69
CA LEU A 381 -9.76 6.60 25.60
C LEU A 381 -9.61 6.15 27.05
N ASP A 382 -9.44 7.11 27.96
CA ASP A 382 -9.43 6.87 29.39
C ASP A 382 -10.84 7.11 29.97
N ASP A 383 -11.51 6.03 30.35
CA ASP A 383 -12.79 6.06 31.06
C ASP A 383 -12.63 6.19 32.59
N GLY A 384 -11.39 6.34 33.06
CA GLY A 384 -11.07 6.48 34.47
C GLY A 384 -11.47 7.84 35.05
N PRO A 385 -11.39 7.97 36.39
CA PRO A 385 -11.73 9.22 37.07
C PRO A 385 -10.67 10.32 36.89
N VAL A 386 -9.51 10.00 36.29
CA VAL A 386 -8.42 10.94 36.07
C VAL A 386 -8.71 11.73 34.80
N LYS A 387 -8.74 13.07 34.91
CA LYS A 387 -8.81 13.92 33.71
C LYS A 387 -7.48 13.82 32.97
N VAL A 388 -7.53 13.39 31.71
CA VAL A 388 -6.33 13.31 30.88
C VAL A 388 -5.74 14.70 30.66
N GLN A 389 -4.42 14.78 30.77
CA GLN A 389 -3.63 15.97 30.46
C GLN A 389 -2.45 15.54 29.61
N ALA A 390 -2.00 16.40 28.71
CA ALA A 390 -0.86 16.11 27.87
C ALA A 390 -0.04 17.38 27.60
N GLY A 391 1.21 17.20 27.19
CA GLY A 391 2.08 18.29 26.78
C GLY A 391 3.17 17.79 25.84
N SER A 392 3.50 18.60 24.83
CA SER A 392 4.60 18.30 23.92
C SER A 392 5.94 18.68 24.56
N ILE A 393 6.96 17.86 24.32
CA ILE A 393 8.32 18.02 24.84
C ILE A 393 9.28 18.40 23.70
N LYS A 394 9.20 17.70 22.57
CA LYS A 394 10.12 17.88 21.45
C LYS A 394 9.40 17.81 20.13
N TYR A 395 9.72 18.76 19.26
CA TYR A 395 9.32 18.74 17.86
C TYR A 395 10.57 19.03 17.02
N LYS A 396 11.04 18.03 16.27
CA LYS A 396 12.14 18.17 15.33
C LYS A 396 11.73 17.54 14.02
N ASN A 397 11.46 18.40 13.04
CA ASN A 397 11.22 18.03 11.65
C ASN A 397 12.09 18.96 10.79
N PRO A 398 13.32 18.55 10.43
CA PRO A 398 14.12 19.29 9.47
C PRO A 398 13.43 19.27 8.09
N ASN A 399 13.79 20.22 7.22
CA ASN A 399 13.34 20.16 5.84
C ASN A 399 13.81 18.85 5.19
N ASN A 400 13.06 18.37 4.21
CA ASN A 400 13.51 17.26 3.39
C ASN A 400 14.84 17.60 2.72
N CYS A 401 15.79 16.66 2.74
CA CYS A 401 16.96 16.73 1.88
C CYS A 401 16.69 15.77 0.72
N VAL A 402 16.53 16.30 -0.49
CA VAL A 402 16.46 15.49 -1.71
C VAL A 402 17.53 15.99 -2.66
N GLU A 403 18.52 15.14 -2.90
CA GLU A 403 19.63 15.38 -3.81
C GLU A 403 19.33 14.70 -5.14
N ARG A 404 19.70 15.36 -6.25
CA ARG A 404 19.43 14.87 -7.60
C ARG A 404 20.66 15.09 -8.45
N GLU A 405 21.25 14.00 -8.92
CA GLU A 405 22.37 14.04 -9.85
C GLU A 405 21.94 13.54 -11.22
N SER A 406 22.49 14.13 -12.27
CA SER A 406 22.17 13.70 -13.63
C SER A 406 23.32 13.92 -14.60
N SER A 407 23.48 12.99 -15.52
CA SER A 407 24.45 13.05 -16.60
C SER A 407 23.87 12.37 -17.83
N PHE A 408 23.61 13.13 -18.89
CA PHE A 408 23.00 12.60 -20.10
C PHE A 408 23.49 13.30 -21.37
N ALA A 409 23.45 12.58 -22.47
CA ALA A 409 23.69 13.06 -23.82
C ALA A 409 22.63 12.42 -24.73
N GLU A 410 21.77 13.28 -25.29
CA GLU A 410 20.57 12.84 -26.02
C GLU A 410 19.75 11.87 -25.15
N LEU A 411 19.37 10.71 -25.69
CA LEU A 411 18.55 9.73 -24.98
C LEU A 411 19.33 8.84 -24.01
N ASN A 412 20.67 8.89 -24.01
CA ASN A 412 21.47 8.12 -23.05
C ASN A 412 21.76 8.96 -21.82
N GLY A 413 21.58 8.39 -20.63
CA GLY A 413 21.84 9.12 -19.39
C GLY A 413 21.69 8.29 -18.14
N LYS A 414 22.27 8.83 -17.06
CA LYS A 414 22.17 8.34 -15.69
C LYS A 414 21.53 9.42 -14.83
N PHE A 415 20.54 9.05 -14.03
CA PHE A 415 19.81 9.93 -13.13
C PHE A 415 19.76 9.29 -11.76
N GLU A 416 20.24 10.00 -10.76
CA GLU A 416 20.27 9.55 -9.37
C GLU A 416 19.42 10.50 -8.53
N THR A 417 18.65 9.94 -7.61
CA THR A 417 17.87 10.72 -6.63
C THR A 417 18.01 10.08 -5.28
N GLU A 418 18.52 10.86 -4.33
CA GLU A 418 18.70 10.44 -2.93
C GLU A 418 17.83 11.34 -2.04
N GLY A 419 17.14 10.76 -1.07
CA GLY A 419 16.27 11.48 -0.15
C GLY A 419 16.44 10.99 1.27
N GLU A 420 16.64 11.92 2.22
CA GLU A 420 16.66 11.58 3.65
C GLU A 420 15.76 12.53 4.45
N ARG A 421 14.95 11.95 5.33
CA ARG A 421 14.26 12.69 6.38
C ARG A 421 14.34 11.97 7.72
N LYS A 422 14.81 12.70 8.74
CA LYS A 422 14.78 12.26 10.14
C LYS A 422 13.91 13.15 11.01
N THR A 423 12.82 12.60 11.54
CA THR A 423 11.93 13.28 12.48
C THR A 423 12.05 12.72 13.89
N GLU A 424 11.90 13.59 14.88
CA GLU A 424 11.89 13.23 16.29
C GLU A 424 10.79 14.02 17.01
N PHE A 425 9.78 13.32 17.52
CA PHE A 425 8.66 13.89 18.25
C PHE A 425 8.58 13.29 19.65
N SER A 426 8.35 14.10 20.68
CA SER A 426 8.06 13.57 22.01
C SER A 426 7.06 14.41 22.78
N GLY A 427 6.25 13.74 23.59
CA GLY A 427 5.23 14.36 24.43
C GLY A 427 4.82 13.44 25.58
N TRP A 428 4.33 14.03 26.65
CA TRP A 428 3.83 13.31 27.83
C TRP A 428 2.32 13.32 27.89
N VAL A 429 1.76 12.25 28.45
CA VAL A 429 0.33 12.07 28.72
C VAL A 429 0.17 11.57 30.14
N TYR A 430 -0.61 12.31 30.92
CA TYR A 430 -1.06 11.92 32.25
C TYR A 430 -2.47 11.37 32.16
N SER A 431 -2.63 10.08 32.48
CA SER A 431 -3.90 9.36 32.50
C SER A 431 -3.99 8.45 33.72
N SER A 432 -5.02 7.62 33.79
CA SER A 432 -5.17 6.55 34.79
C SER A 432 -4.04 5.53 34.76
N ALA A 433 -3.28 5.45 33.65
CA ALA A 433 -2.07 4.62 33.53
C ALA A 433 -0.83 5.27 34.18
N GLY A 434 -0.90 6.55 34.56
CA GLY A 434 0.21 7.33 35.08
C GLY A 434 0.67 8.42 34.11
N ASN A 435 1.85 8.98 34.37
CA ASN A 435 2.49 9.96 33.49
C ASN A 435 3.49 9.25 32.58
N LEU A 436 3.13 9.06 31.31
CA LEU A 436 3.94 8.39 30.31
C LEU A 436 4.45 9.41 29.30
N THR A 437 5.70 9.28 28.89
CA THR A 437 6.28 10.05 27.78
C THR A 437 6.49 9.13 26.60
N THR A 438 5.89 9.47 25.46
CA THR A 438 6.09 8.78 24.19
C THR A 438 7.07 9.59 23.35
N SER A 439 8.14 8.95 22.92
CA SER A 439 9.12 9.49 21.99
C SER A 439 9.10 8.67 20.71
N VAL A 440 9.00 9.33 19.56
CA VAL A 440 8.94 8.71 18.24
C VAL A 440 10.09 9.26 17.42
N THR A 441 10.92 8.37 16.89
CA THR A 441 11.94 8.71 15.90
C THR A 441 11.61 7.98 14.61
N THR A 442 11.56 8.70 13.49
CA THR A 442 11.37 8.11 12.17
C THR A 442 12.48 8.60 11.26
N LYS A 443 13.19 7.67 10.61
CA LYS A 443 14.16 7.94 9.56
C LYS A 443 13.64 7.32 8.26
N LEU A 444 13.55 8.12 7.23
CA LEU A 444 13.18 7.74 5.87
C LEU A 444 14.41 7.94 4.99
N GLU A 445 14.80 6.92 4.26
CA GLU A 445 15.87 6.94 3.27
C GLU A 445 15.29 6.47 1.94
N PHE A 446 15.69 7.13 0.87
CA PHE A 446 15.25 6.89 -0.49
C PHE A 446 16.46 6.97 -1.39
N GLU A 447 16.67 5.96 -2.21
CA GLU A 447 17.70 5.95 -3.25
C GLU A 447 17.08 5.44 -4.55
N ASN A 448 17.43 6.09 -5.66
CA ASN A 448 17.00 5.65 -6.98
C ASN A 448 18.03 5.98 -8.04
N GLU A 449 18.25 5.03 -8.94
CA GLU A 449 19.03 5.21 -10.17
C GLU A 449 18.19 4.83 -11.38
N ILE A 450 18.08 5.73 -12.37
CA ILE A 450 17.58 5.42 -13.72
C ILE A 450 18.73 5.53 -14.72
N ASN A 451 18.92 4.48 -15.51
CA ASN A 451 19.98 4.39 -16.50
C ASN A 451 19.42 4.07 -17.89
N TYR A 452 19.47 5.06 -18.79
CA TYR A 452 19.11 4.95 -20.19
C TYR A 452 20.36 4.67 -21.04
N LYS A 453 20.35 3.55 -21.77
CA LYS A 453 21.43 3.12 -22.67
C LYS A 453 20.90 2.80 -24.06
N SER A 454 21.82 2.69 -25.01
CA SER A 454 21.52 2.33 -26.41
C SER A 454 20.45 3.23 -27.02
N ASN A 455 20.62 4.55 -26.85
CA ASN A 455 19.69 5.58 -27.31
C ASN A 455 18.28 5.42 -26.71
N GLY A 456 18.21 5.13 -25.41
CA GLY A 456 16.95 4.96 -24.68
C GLY A 456 16.26 3.61 -24.86
N THR A 457 16.82 2.69 -25.67
CA THR A 457 16.20 1.38 -25.91
C THR A 457 16.40 0.39 -24.77
N ILE A 458 17.42 0.60 -23.93
CA ILE A 458 17.64 -0.17 -22.71
C ILE A 458 17.47 0.78 -21.53
N VAL A 459 16.57 0.45 -20.61
CA VAL A 459 16.36 1.23 -19.39
C VAL A 459 16.49 0.31 -18.18
N LYS A 460 17.37 0.67 -17.26
CA LYS A 460 17.48 0.07 -15.93
C LYS A 460 16.98 1.05 -14.89
N VAL A 461 16.20 0.59 -13.92
CA VAL A 461 15.78 1.32 -12.74
C VAL A 461 16.16 0.49 -11.53
N GLU A 462 16.82 1.12 -10.57
CA GLU A 462 17.09 0.59 -9.24
C GLU A 462 16.45 1.56 -8.24
N HIS A 463 15.68 1.05 -7.30
CA HIS A 463 14.91 1.83 -6.35
C HIS A 463 14.96 1.15 -4.99
N GLU A 464 15.32 1.90 -3.96
CA GLU A 464 15.43 1.42 -2.60
C GLU A 464 14.80 2.45 -1.64
N VAL A 465 13.98 1.97 -0.73
CA VAL A 465 13.38 2.78 0.33
C VAL A 465 13.58 2.05 1.66
N THR A 466 14.20 2.73 2.62
CA THR A 466 14.36 2.23 3.99
C THR A 466 13.60 3.11 4.96
N VAL A 467 12.76 2.50 5.79
CA VAL A 467 11.95 3.18 6.80
C VAL A 467 12.29 2.61 8.17
N LYS A 468 12.89 3.42 9.04
CA LYS A 468 13.22 3.05 10.42
C LYS A 468 12.37 3.86 11.38
N LYS A 469 11.51 3.21 12.15
CA LYS A 469 10.65 3.83 13.15
C LYS A 469 10.89 3.21 14.51
N GLN A 470 11.19 4.07 15.48
CA GLN A 470 11.39 3.69 16.87
C GLN A 470 10.42 4.46 17.75
N ILE A 471 9.62 3.75 18.54
CA ILE A 471 8.75 4.30 19.56
C ILE A 471 9.29 3.87 20.92
N GLU A 472 9.51 4.84 21.80
CA GLU A 472 9.91 4.61 23.18
C GLU A 472 8.86 5.20 24.12
N ILE A 473 8.37 4.39 25.06
CA ILE A 473 7.50 4.86 26.15
C ILE A 473 8.29 4.80 27.44
N SER A 474 8.34 5.93 28.15
CA SER A 474 9.11 6.07 29.38
C SER A 474 8.29 6.71 30.50
N ILE A 475 8.68 6.42 31.74
CA ILE A 475 8.17 7.09 32.92
C ILE A 475 9.31 7.97 33.47
N PRO A 476 9.07 9.26 33.80
CA PRO A 476 10.12 10.16 34.29
C PRO A 476 10.93 9.62 35.48
N SER A 477 10.32 8.80 36.34
CA SER A 477 10.96 8.25 37.54
C SER A 477 11.68 6.92 37.35
N SER A 478 11.40 6.16 36.28
CA SER A 478 11.90 4.78 36.12
C SER A 478 12.51 4.48 34.76
N GLY A 479 12.56 5.45 33.84
CA GLY A 479 13.11 5.27 32.50
C GLY A 479 12.14 4.55 31.56
N THR A 480 12.68 3.94 30.52
CA THR A 480 11.96 3.20 29.47
C THR A 480 11.15 2.04 30.07
N VAL A 481 9.88 1.96 29.68
CA VAL A 481 8.97 0.88 30.06
C VAL A 481 8.48 0.07 28.86
N ALA A 482 8.57 0.65 27.65
CA ALA A 482 8.26 -0.01 26.39
C ALA A 482 9.17 0.53 25.29
N SER A 483 9.54 -0.34 24.36
CA SER A 483 10.13 0.05 23.08
C SER A 483 9.50 -0.78 21.98
N TYR A 484 9.35 -0.15 20.82
CA TYR A 484 8.91 -0.78 19.58
C TYR A 484 9.79 -0.25 18.45
N SER A 485 10.42 -1.16 17.71
CA SER A 485 11.17 -0.88 16.48
C SER A 485 10.39 -1.48 15.32
N VAL A 486 10.35 -0.76 14.20
CA VAL A 486 10.06 -1.37 12.89
C VAL A 486 11.04 -0.81 11.88
N GLU A 487 11.66 -1.72 11.13
CA GLU A 487 12.48 -1.46 9.96
C GLU A 487 11.75 -2.06 8.76
N SER A 488 11.62 -1.31 7.68
CA SER A 488 11.01 -1.81 6.44
C SER A 488 11.83 -1.37 5.25
N GLU A 489 12.03 -2.29 4.31
CA GLU A 489 12.85 -2.09 3.11
C GLU A 489 12.05 -2.47 1.87
N TYR A 490 12.02 -1.55 0.90
CA TYR A 490 11.33 -1.73 -0.39
C TYR A 490 12.37 -1.64 -1.50
N GLU A 491 12.62 -2.75 -2.18
CA GLU A 491 13.51 -2.75 -3.34
C GLU A 491 12.72 -2.99 -4.62
N LEU A 492 13.13 -2.32 -5.70
CA LEU A 492 12.65 -2.58 -7.04
C LEU A 492 13.79 -2.45 -8.04
N GLU A 493 14.09 -3.55 -8.74
CA GLU A 493 14.96 -3.57 -9.90
C GLU A 493 14.14 -3.83 -11.16
N LEU A 494 14.21 -2.94 -12.13
CA LEU A 494 13.50 -3.08 -13.40
C LEU A 494 14.44 -2.87 -14.56
N LYS A 495 14.42 -3.80 -15.52
CA LYS A 495 15.18 -3.69 -16.75
C LYS A 495 14.26 -3.94 -17.94
N THR A 496 14.23 -2.99 -18.86
CA THR A 496 13.52 -3.12 -20.13
C THR A 496 14.49 -3.02 -21.30
N THR A 497 14.20 -3.75 -22.37
CA THR A 497 14.93 -3.69 -23.64
C THR A 497 13.92 -3.67 -24.78
N SER A 498 13.93 -2.60 -25.57
CA SER A 498 13.01 -2.39 -26.69
C SER A 498 13.73 -2.54 -28.03
N ILE A 499 13.17 -3.36 -28.92
CA ILE A 499 13.71 -3.61 -30.26
C ILE A 499 12.63 -3.27 -31.29
N ALA A 500 12.97 -2.45 -32.29
CA ALA A 500 12.04 -2.14 -33.37
C ALA A 500 11.66 -3.40 -34.17
N GLY A 501 10.36 -3.58 -34.39
CA GLY A 501 9.77 -4.62 -35.21
C GLY A 501 9.68 -4.24 -36.69
N ALA A 502 9.04 -5.10 -37.49
CA ALA A 502 8.78 -4.81 -38.90
C ALA A 502 7.65 -3.77 -39.04
N GLY A 503 8.00 -2.49 -39.11
CA GLY A 503 7.08 -1.37 -39.31
C GLY A 503 7.31 -0.22 -38.31
N PRO A 504 6.89 1.01 -38.64
CA PRO A 504 7.26 2.23 -37.90
C PRO A 504 6.64 2.38 -36.49
N GLU A 505 5.87 1.41 -35.99
CA GLU A 505 5.22 1.46 -34.67
C GLU A 505 5.24 0.12 -33.93
N ASN A 506 5.95 -0.87 -34.47
CA ASN A 506 6.02 -2.21 -33.89
C ASN A 506 7.26 -2.30 -33.02
N PHE A 507 7.13 -2.83 -31.81
CA PHE A 507 8.24 -3.01 -30.89
C PHE A 507 8.14 -4.36 -30.18
N LEU A 508 9.28 -5.01 -29.98
CA LEU A 508 9.43 -6.11 -29.04
C LEU A 508 10.07 -5.54 -27.78
N VAL A 509 9.39 -5.66 -26.65
CA VAL A 509 9.89 -5.24 -25.34
C VAL A 509 10.13 -6.48 -24.50
N SER A 510 11.36 -6.66 -24.05
CA SER A 510 11.72 -7.65 -23.02
C SER A 510 11.88 -6.96 -21.68
N THR A 511 11.37 -7.59 -20.63
CA THR A 511 11.34 -7.01 -19.29
C THR A 511 11.77 -8.05 -18.26
N ASP A 512 12.68 -7.64 -17.37
CA ASP A 512 13.03 -8.31 -16.13
C ASP A 512 12.64 -7.38 -14.98
N LEU A 513 11.98 -7.89 -13.96
CA LEU A 513 11.54 -7.14 -12.79
C LEU A 513 11.80 -7.96 -11.52
N GLU A 514 12.37 -7.33 -10.52
CA GLU A 514 12.44 -7.82 -9.16
C GLU A 514 11.82 -6.76 -8.24
N ILE A 515 10.96 -7.17 -7.32
CA ILE A 515 10.38 -6.29 -6.30
C ILE A 515 10.29 -7.04 -4.97
N SER A 516 10.72 -6.40 -3.89
CA SER A 516 10.71 -6.98 -2.54
C SER A 516 10.08 -6.04 -1.51
N TYR A 517 9.51 -6.64 -0.47
CA TYR A 517 9.07 -5.98 0.74
C TYR A 517 9.59 -6.78 1.92
N GLU A 518 10.50 -6.16 2.68
CA GLU A 518 11.07 -6.72 3.90
C GLU A 518 10.62 -5.89 5.11
N GLU A 519 10.35 -6.57 6.22
CA GLU A 519 9.94 -5.91 7.46
C GLU A 519 10.45 -6.67 8.68
N GLU A 520 11.20 -5.96 9.53
CA GLU A 520 11.63 -6.43 10.84
C GLU A 520 10.92 -5.61 11.92
N LYS A 521 10.37 -6.29 12.93
CA LYS A 521 9.72 -5.67 14.09
C LYS A 521 10.30 -6.22 15.37
N GLU A 522 10.61 -5.32 16.29
CA GLU A 522 11.06 -5.66 17.63
C GLU A 522 10.15 -5.01 18.67
N MET A 523 9.70 -5.78 19.66
CA MET A 523 8.82 -5.31 20.72
C MET A 523 9.10 -6.04 22.04
N GLY A 524 10.02 -5.49 22.83
CA GLY A 524 10.52 -6.16 24.03
C GLY A 524 11.27 -7.43 23.64
N ASP A 525 10.82 -8.60 24.12
CA ASP A 525 11.40 -9.91 23.79
C ASP A 525 10.77 -10.55 22.53
N PHE A 526 9.92 -9.81 21.81
CA PHE A 526 9.24 -10.29 20.63
C PHE A 526 9.88 -9.73 19.36
N GLU A 527 10.20 -10.61 18.41
CA GLU A 527 10.74 -10.28 17.10
C GLU A 527 9.83 -10.87 16.01
N SER A 528 9.66 -10.12 14.93
CA SER A 528 8.99 -10.58 13.71
C SER A 528 9.82 -10.18 12.51
N GLU A 529 9.93 -11.09 11.55
CA GLU A 529 10.64 -10.89 10.28
C GLU A 529 9.72 -11.32 9.14
N LEU A 530 9.63 -10.52 8.09
CA LEU A 530 8.85 -10.79 6.88
C LEU A 530 9.73 -10.50 5.67
N GLU A 531 9.86 -11.48 4.78
CA GLU A 531 10.48 -11.33 3.46
C GLU A 531 9.43 -11.68 2.40
N ASN A 532 9.17 -10.77 1.47
CA ASN A 532 8.24 -11.01 0.36
C ASN A 532 8.85 -10.51 -0.93
N LYS A 533 9.31 -11.42 -1.79
CA LYS A 533 10.04 -11.11 -3.02
C LYS A 533 9.36 -11.72 -4.24
N GLN A 534 9.21 -10.92 -5.29
CA GLN A 534 8.70 -11.31 -6.59
C GLN A 534 9.74 -11.08 -7.69
N GLU A 535 9.99 -12.12 -8.49
CA GLU A 535 10.87 -12.09 -9.66
C GLU A 535 10.04 -12.39 -10.91
N CYS A 536 10.07 -11.49 -11.89
CA CYS A 536 9.32 -11.60 -13.12
C CYS A 536 10.23 -11.45 -14.33
N SER A 537 9.97 -12.23 -15.38
CA SER A 537 10.64 -12.09 -16.68
C SER A 537 9.66 -12.37 -17.81
N GLY A 538 9.82 -11.66 -18.92
CA GLY A 538 8.92 -11.86 -20.06
C GLY A 538 9.15 -10.89 -21.19
N TRP A 539 8.26 -10.97 -22.17
CA TRP A 539 8.30 -10.14 -23.36
C TRP A 539 6.90 -9.83 -23.87
N MET A 540 6.78 -8.72 -24.58
CA MET A 540 5.56 -8.33 -25.29
C MET A 540 5.91 -7.75 -26.65
N PHE A 541 5.08 -8.07 -27.63
CA PHE A 541 5.08 -7.44 -28.94
C PHE A 541 3.96 -6.40 -28.97
N VAL A 542 4.31 -5.15 -29.24
CA VAL A 542 3.43 -3.98 -29.11
C VAL A 542 3.33 -3.27 -30.45
N HIS A 543 2.13 -2.77 -30.77
CA HIS A 543 1.88 -1.84 -31.86
C HIS A 543 1.30 -0.55 -31.30
N GLY A 544 2.04 0.55 -31.37
CA GLY A 544 1.68 1.77 -30.66
C GLY A 544 1.62 1.52 -29.14
N ASP A 545 0.43 1.59 -28.56
CA ASP A 545 0.18 1.35 -27.12
C ASP A 545 -0.59 0.03 -26.87
N ASP A 546 -0.91 -0.70 -27.94
CA ASP A 546 -1.63 -1.97 -27.89
C ASP A 546 -0.65 -3.15 -27.89
N VAL A 547 -0.72 -3.99 -26.86
CA VAL A 547 -0.03 -5.28 -26.85
C VAL A 547 -0.73 -6.19 -27.85
N LEU A 548 0.03 -6.87 -28.71
CA LEU A 548 -0.48 -7.82 -29.68
C LEU A 548 -0.29 -9.27 -29.23
N SER A 549 0.85 -9.54 -28.59
CA SER A 549 1.18 -10.83 -28.00
C SER A 549 2.26 -10.69 -26.96
N GLY A 550 2.46 -11.71 -26.13
CA GLY A 550 3.52 -11.72 -25.14
C GLY A 550 3.44 -12.96 -24.26
N ALA A 551 4.39 -13.05 -23.34
CA ALA A 551 4.47 -14.06 -22.31
C ALA A 551 5.18 -13.49 -21.09
N GLY A 552 4.81 -13.99 -19.93
CA GLY A 552 5.41 -13.64 -18.65
C GLY A 552 5.52 -14.86 -17.77
N ALA A 553 6.55 -14.86 -16.94
CA ALA A 553 6.74 -15.79 -15.84
C ALA A 553 6.98 -14.98 -14.57
N THR A 554 6.40 -15.44 -13.47
CA THR A 554 6.50 -14.80 -12.15
C THR A 554 6.78 -15.85 -11.10
N SER A 555 7.77 -15.63 -10.27
CA SER A 555 8.09 -16.43 -9.09
C SER A 555 7.98 -15.54 -7.86
N GLN A 556 7.37 -16.04 -6.79
CA GLN A 556 7.25 -15.32 -5.53
C GLN A 556 7.69 -16.21 -4.37
N SER A 557 8.56 -15.66 -3.52
CA SER A 557 8.87 -16.19 -2.19
C SER A 557 8.28 -15.29 -1.12
N TYR A 558 7.50 -15.89 -0.22
CA TYR A 558 6.96 -15.23 0.96
C TYR A 558 7.42 -16.01 2.18
N GLU A 559 8.08 -15.36 3.13
CA GLU A 559 8.56 -15.92 4.39
C GLU A 559 8.19 -14.97 5.52
N VAL A 560 7.63 -15.49 6.61
CA VAL A 560 7.38 -14.70 7.81
C VAL A 560 7.60 -15.56 9.04
N GLU A 561 8.36 -15.03 9.99
CA GLU A 561 8.57 -15.59 11.33
C GLU A 561 8.06 -14.57 12.34
N ASP A 562 7.11 -14.97 13.19
CA ASP A 562 6.55 -14.09 14.21
C ASP A 562 6.02 -14.90 15.42
N SER A 563 5.27 -14.25 16.32
CA SER A 563 4.77 -14.91 17.53
C SER A 563 3.76 -16.02 17.22
N HIS A 564 3.19 -16.05 16.02
CA HIS A 564 2.25 -17.04 15.54
C HIS A 564 2.94 -18.24 14.89
N GLY A 565 4.27 -18.20 14.77
CA GLY A 565 5.09 -19.23 14.17
C GLY A 565 5.65 -18.79 12.83
N CYS A 566 6.18 -19.75 12.09
CA CYS A 566 6.81 -19.47 10.80
C CYS A 566 5.93 -19.95 9.64
N TYR A 567 5.90 -19.19 8.55
CA TYR A 567 5.20 -19.55 7.32
C TYR A 567 6.06 -19.20 6.12
N THR A 568 6.23 -20.16 5.21
CA THR A 568 6.87 -19.95 3.92
C THR A 568 5.94 -20.41 2.80
N ARG A 569 5.93 -19.67 1.69
CA ARG A 569 5.35 -20.10 0.43
C ARG A 569 6.22 -19.67 -0.74
N LYS A 570 6.56 -20.64 -1.59
CA LYS A 570 7.23 -20.42 -2.86
C LYS A 570 6.32 -20.88 -3.97
N ILE A 571 5.92 -19.96 -4.84
CA ILE A 571 5.00 -20.21 -5.95
C ILE A 571 5.56 -19.61 -7.22
N SER A 572 5.39 -20.31 -8.33
CA SER A 572 5.82 -19.83 -9.65
C SER A 572 4.72 -20.08 -10.68
N ALA A 573 4.57 -19.12 -11.58
CA ALA A 573 3.69 -19.18 -12.73
C ALA A 573 4.45 -18.92 -14.02
N ASP A 574 4.03 -19.59 -15.08
CA ASP A 574 4.55 -19.40 -16.43
C ASP A 574 3.39 -19.49 -17.43
N GLN A 575 3.35 -18.58 -18.40
CA GLN A 575 2.32 -18.50 -19.44
C GLN A 575 0.88 -18.53 -18.90
N GLY A 576 0.62 -17.82 -17.79
CA GLY A 576 -0.71 -17.72 -17.19
C GLY A 576 -1.16 -18.95 -16.39
N ALA A 577 -0.24 -19.86 -16.04
CA ALA A 577 -0.57 -21.03 -15.22
C ALA A 577 0.44 -21.22 -14.08
N VAL A 578 -0.05 -21.64 -12.90
CA VAL A 578 0.82 -22.06 -11.79
C VAL A 578 1.55 -23.34 -12.18
N VAL A 579 2.88 -23.30 -12.15
CA VAL A 579 3.76 -24.45 -12.47
C VAL A 579 4.37 -25.09 -11.23
N ALA A 580 4.51 -24.34 -10.13
CA ALA A 580 4.97 -24.83 -8.84
C ALA A 580 4.31 -24.05 -7.71
N ASP A 581 3.89 -24.72 -6.64
CA ASP A 581 3.38 -24.09 -5.42
C ASP A 581 3.75 -24.97 -4.22
N SER A 582 4.55 -24.43 -3.31
CA SER A 582 4.99 -25.10 -2.10
C SER A 582 4.79 -24.19 -0.91
N GLN A 583 4.13 -24.69 0.13
CA GLN A 583 3.90 -23.95 1.36
C GLN A 583 4.29 -24.79 2.57
N ASN A 584 4.81 -24.14 3.60
CA ASN A 584 5.25 -24.79 4.83
C ASN A 584 4.96 -23.89 6.04
N PHE A 585 4.68 -24.51 7.18
CA PHE A 585 4.43 -23.83 8.47
C PHE A 585 5.58 -24.07 9.46
N LEU A 586 6.72 -24.54 8.97
CA LEU A 586 7.94 -24.82 9.72
C LEU A 586 9.11 -24.31 8.89
N CYS A 587 9.77 -23.23 9.33
CA CYS A 587 11.00 -22.77 8.69
C CYS A 587 12.16 -23.65 9.14
N ALA A 588 13.14 -23.85 8.25
CA ALA A 588 14.33 -24.60 8.62
C ALA A 588 15.08 -23.76 9.64
N LEU A 589 15.24 -24.27 10.88
CA LEU A 589 15.95 -23.60 11.97
C LEU A 589 17.28 -22.98 11.46
N GLY A 590 17.27 -21.66 11.24
CA GLY A 590 18.45 -20.85 11.06
C GLY A 590 19.31 -20.95 12.32
N ARG A 591 20.63 -20.98 12.14
CA ARG A 591 21.62 -21.25 13.17
C ARG A 591 21.39 -20.44 14.45
N VAL A 592 20.93 -21.11 15.51
CA VAL A 592 21.28 -20.68 16.87
C VAL A 592 22.80 -20.63 16.93
N SER A 593 23.37 -19.42 16.95
CA SER A 593 24.77 -19.22 17.30
C SER A 593 24.95 -19.79 18.69
N GLY A 594 25.45 -21.01 18.77
CA GLY A 594 25.82 -21.63 20.04
C GLY A 594 26.86 -20.75 20.71
N SER A 595 26.46 -20.04 21.76
CA SER A 595 27.41 -19.53 22.74
C SER A 595 28.10 -20.76 23.34
N SER A 596 29.29 -21.03 22.84
CA SER A 596 30.16 -22.05 23.40
C SER A 596 30.84 -21.45 24.63
N ALA A 597 30.45 -21.97 25.80
CA ALA A 597 31.15 -21.97 27.09
C ALA A 597 31.61 -20.63 27.71
#